data_AF-A0A2X3D697-F1
#
_entry.id   AF-A0A2X3D697-F1
#
_cell.length_a   1.000
_cell.length_b   1.000
_cell.length_c   1.000
_cell.angle_alpha   90.00
_cell.angle_beta   90.00
_cell.angle_gamma   90.00
#
_symmetry.space_group_name_H-M   'P 1'
#
loop_
_entity.id
_entity.type
_entity.pdbx_description
1 polymer ?
#
loop_
_entity_poly.entity_id
_entity_poly.type
_entity_poly.pdbx_seq_one_letter_code
_entity_poly.pdbx_strand_id
1 'polypeptide(L)' 'MVLVTRQAPDFTAAAVLGNGEIVEKFNFKTAHQR' A
#
# COMPACT_ATOMS: atom_id res chain seq x y z
N MET A 1 -3.72 -4.58 -23.26
CA MET A 1 -3.66 -3.34 -22.46
C MET A 1 -4.89 -3.32 -21.57
N VAL A 2 -4.73 -3.38 -20.24
CA VAL A 2 -5.87 -3.36 -19.31
C VAL A 2 -6.15 -1.91 -18.95
N LEU A 3 -7.37 -1.43 -19.25
CA LEU A 3 -7.82 -0.11 -18.87
C LEU A 3 -8.52 -0.21 -17.51
N VAL A 4 -7.80 0.17 -16.44
CA VAL A 4 -8.33 0.21 -15.08
C VAL A 4 -9.12 1.50 -14.92
N THR A 5 -10.45 1.43 -14.93
CA THR A 5 -11.34 2.61 -14.87
C THR A 5 -11.93 2.87 -13.47
N ARG A 6 -11.68 2.00 -12.50
CA ARG A 6 -12.14 2.17 -11.11
C ARG A 6 -10.95 2.27 -10.17
N GLN A 7 -11.03 3.21 -9.23
CA GLN A 7 -10.05 3.32 -8.16
C GLN A 7 -10.05 2.02 -7.34
N ALA A 8 -8.86 1.49 -7.06
CA ALA A 8 -8.73 0.32 -6.22
C ALA A 8 -9.32 0.60 -4.82
N PRO A 9 -10.00 -0.37 -4.20
CA PRO A 9 -10.46 -0.24 -2.83
C PRO A 9 -9.30 0.09 -1.88
N ASP A 10 -9.59 0.85 -0.83
CA ASP A 10 -8.63 1.08 0.24
C ASP A 10 -8.30 -0.25 0.92
N PHE A 11 -7.01 -0.57 1.05
CA PHE A 11 -6.55 -1.80 1.70
C PHE A 11 -5.45 -1.49 2.70
N THR A 12 -5.49 -2.21 3.82
CA THR A 12 -4.49 -2.13 4.88
C THR A 12 -4.00 -3.54 5.15
N ALA A 13 -2.69 -3.75 5.09
CA ALA A 13 -2.08 -5.06 5.30
C ALA A 13 -0.79 -4.93 6.12
N ALA A 14 -0.33 -6.05 6.68
CA ALA A 14 1.00 -6.10 7.28
C ALA A 14 2.05 -6.01 6.16
N ALA A 15 3.05 -5.16 6.33
CA ALA A 15 4.16 -4.99 5.40
C ALA A 15 5.50 -5.02 6.13
N VAL A 16 6.51 -5.60 5.48
CA VAL A 16 7.90 -5.53 5.93
C VAL A 16 8.58 -4.41 5.17
N LEU A 17 9.07 -3.41 5.89
CA LEU A 17 9.79 -2.27 5.34
C LEU A 17 11.25 -2.64 5.02
N GLY A 18 11.90 -1.87 4.14
CA GLY A 18 13.28 -2.16 3.69
C GLY A 18 14.35 -2.12 4.80
N ASN A 19 14.00 -1.61 5.98
CA ASN A 19 14.81 -1.62 7.20
C ASN A 19 14.57 -2.87 8.09
N GLY A 20 13.67 -3.78 7.71
CA GLY A 20 13.31 -4.98 8.47
C GLY A 20 12.21 -4.76 9.52
N GLU A 21 11.63 -3.56 9.60
CA GLU A 21 10.50 -3.28 10.48
C GLU A 21 9.19 -3.84 9.92
N ILE A 22 8.38 -4.47 10.77
CA ILE A 22 7.08 -5.02 10.40
C ILE A 22 5.99 -4.04 10.83
N VAL A 23 5.28 -3.47 9.86
CA VAL A 23 4.16 -2.57 10.11
C VAL A 23 2.85 -3.33 9.87
N GLU A 24 2.03 -3.50 10.90
CA GLU A 24 0.77 -4.26 10.82
C GLU A 24 -0.33 -3.56 10.01
N LYS A 25 -0.27 -2.22 9.91
CA LYS A 25 -1.28 -1.40 9.25
C LYS A 25 -0.70 -0.52 8.14
N PHE A 26 -0.11 -1.15 7.13
CA PHE A 26 0.42 -0.45 5.97
C PHE A 26 -0.68 -0.23 4.91
N ASN A 27 -0.83 1.01 4.44
CA ASN A 27 -1.75 1.38 3.37
C ASN A 27 -0.99 2.16 2.29
N PHE A 28 -1.01 1.64 1.06
CA PHE A 28 -0.25 2.17 -0.06
C PHE A 28 -0.71 3.55 -0.54
N LYS A 29 -1.98 3.89 -0.34
CA LYS A 29 -2.53 5.21 -0.71
C LYS A 29 -2.02 6.32 0.21
N THR A 30 -1.83 6.00 1.48
CA THR A 30 -1.29 6.94 2.48
C THR A 30 0.23 6.93 2.55
N ALA A 31 0.89 5.82 2.20
CA ALA A 31 2.35 5.68 2.14
C ALA A 31 2.95 6.40 0.91
N HIS A 32 2.42 7.60 0.60
CA HIS A 32 2.91 8.47 -0.44
C HIS A 32 4.26 9.05 0.00
N GLN A 33 5.30 8.45 -0.56
CA GLN A 33 6.70 8.86 -0.60
C GLN A 33 6.83 10.39 -0.68
N ARG A 34 7.40 10.99 0.37
CA ARG A 34 8.12 12.26 0.29
C ARG A 34 9.61 11.97 0.13
#